data_AF-A0A530BQ47-F1
#
_entry.id   AF-A0A530BQ47-F1
#
_cell.length_a   1.000
_cell.length_b   1.000
_cell.length_c   1.000
_cell.angle_alpha   90.00
_cell.angle_beta   90.00
_cell.angle_gamma   90.00
#
_symmetry.space_group_name_H-M   'P 1'
#
loop_
_entity.id
_entity.type
_entity.pdbx_description
1 polymer ?
#
loop_
_entity_poly.entity_id
_entity_poly.type
_entity_poly.pdbx_seq_one_letter_code
_entity_poly.pdbx_strand_id
1 'polypeptide(L)'
;MSATDTPANVPAPDAAPRRGPWGEVLHSLLRSGTFLTGLGIVLFWVICALFGEHFVPYDPLADDIINALAPPSAEHWFGTDQIGRDVFSRVIV
;
A
#
# COMPACT_ATOMS: atom_id res chain seq x y z
N MET A 1 35.45 59.06 -33.44
CA MET A 1 36.21 57.94 -32.84
C MET A 1 35.47 57.51 -31.58
N SER A 2 34.52 56.57 -31.71
CA SER A 2 33.81 55.99 -30.57
C SER A 2 34.59 54.77 -30.08
N ALA A 3 35.17 54.89 -28.90
CA ALA A 3 35.59 53.79 -28.03
C ALA A 3 34.71 54.00 -26.78
N THR A 4 34.00 53.05 -26.21
CA THR A 4 34.28 51.64 -25.95
C THR A 4 32.93 50.96 -25.64
N ASP A 5 32.47 50.02 -26.46
CA ASP A 5 31.45 49.07 -26.02
C ASP A 5 32.16 48.02 -25.17
N THR A 6 32.15 48.23 -23.85
CA THR A 6 32.53 47.21 -22.88
C THR A 6 31.39 46.19 -22.83
N PRO A 7 31.56 44.94 -23.26
CA PRO A 7 30.56 43.92 -22.98
C PRO A 7 30.60 43.68 -21.47
N ALA A 8 29.55 44.09 -20.78
CA ALA A 8 29.33 43.76 -19.39
C ALA A 8 29.32 42.23 -19.28
N ASN A 9 30.40 41.68 -18.74
CA ASN A 9 30.47 40.27 -18.36
C ASN A 9 29.53 40.07 -17.18
N VAL A 10 28.32 39.60 -17.45
CA VAL A 10 27.36 39.23 -16.40
C VAL A 10 27.79 37.87 -15.84
N PRO A 11 28.15 37.76 -14.55
CA PRO A 11 28.39 36.44 -13.98
C PRO A 11 27.07 35.65 -14.06
N ALA A 12 27.12 34.50 -14.74
CA ALA A 12 26.00 33.57 -14.78
C ALA A 12 25.63 33.18 -13.34
N PRO A 13 24.34 33.17 -12.98
CA PRO A 13 23.92 32.85 -11.63
C PRO A 13 24.42 31.46 -11.25
N ASP A 14 25.12 31.39 -10.11
CA ASP A 14 25.68 30.19 -9.51
C ASP A 14 24.65 29.06 -9.53
N ALA A 15 24.97 28.00 -10.27
CA ALA A 15 24.17 26.79 -10.35
C ALA A 15 24.22 26.07 -9.00
N ALA A 16 23.34 26.45 -8.09
CA ALA A 16 23.18 25.81 -6.79
C ALA A 16 22.98 24.29 -6.96
N PRO A 17 23.60 23.46 -6.11
CA PRO A 17 23.54 22.02 -6.24
C PRO A 17 22.09 21.55 -6.08
N ARG A 18 21.56 20.88 -7.11
CA ARG A 18 20.24 20.25 -7.11
C ARG A 18 20.24 19.11 -6.09
N ARG A 19 19.92 19.42 -4.83
CA ARG A 19 19.65 18.40 -3.80
C ARG A 19 18.54 17.50 -4.33
N GLY A 20 18.77 16.18 -4.28
CA GLY A 20 17.89 15.19 -4.89
C GLY A 20 16.45 15.36 -4.39
N PRO A 21 15.45 15.55 -5.27
CA PRO A 21 14.09 15.93 -4.89
C PRO A 21 13.35 14.87 -4.08
N TRP A 22 13.88 13.66 -4.02
CA TRP A 22 13.24 12.51 -3.38
C TRP A 22 13.09 12.64 -1.86
N GLY A 23 14.06 13.28 -1.18
CA GLY A 23 14.02 13.44 0.28
C GLY A 23 12.93 14.42 0.74
N GLU A 24 12.77 15.53 0.03
CA GLU A 24 11.75 16.55 0.32
C GLU A 24 10.35 16.07 -0.04
N VAL A 25 10.21 15.35 -1.17
CA VAL A 25 8.94 14.74 -1.59
C VAL A 25 8.50 13.68 -0.58
N LEU A 26 9.39 12.77 -0.15
CA LEU A 26 9.04 11.74 0.82
C LEU A 26 8.66 12.34 2.19
N HIS A 27 9.39 13.36 2.64
CA HIS A 27 9.08 14.05 3.89
C HIS A 27 7.74 14.80 3.83
N SER A 28 7.43 15.43 2.70
CA SER A 28 6.17 16.14 2.49
C SER A 28 4.98 15.19 2.40
N LEU A 29 5.15 14.04 1.73
CA LEU A 29 4.13 12.98 1.67
C LEU A 29 3.83 12.39 3.04
N LEU A 30 4.86 12.04 3.82
CA LEU A 30 4.74 11.52 5.18
C LEU A 30 4.20 12.54 6.20
N ARG A 31 4.09 13.83 5.84
CA ARG A 31 3.46 14.86 6.68
C ARG A 31 1.98 15.07 6.38
N SER A 32 1.47 14.46 5.31
CA SER A 32 0.07 14.60 4.91
C SER A 32 -0.78 13.49 5.54
N GLY A 33 -1.80 13.88 6.32
CA GLY A 33 -2.66 12.92 7.03
C GLY A 33 -3.37 11.95 6.08
N THR A 34 -3.82 12.43 4.92
CA THR A 34 -4.48 11.59 3.90
C THR A 34 -3.56 10.51 3.33
N PHE A 35 -2.27 10.82 3.11
CA PHE A 35 -1.29 9.83 2.65
C PHE A 35 -1.05 8.77 3.72
N LEU A 36 -0.95 9.15 5.00
CA LEU A 36 -0.79 8.19 6.09
C LEU A 36 -2.00 7.26 6.20
N THR A 37 -3.22 7.79 6.07
CA THR A 37 -4.44 6.97 6.07
C THR A 37 -4.43 5.98 4.91
N GLY A 38 -4.14 6.44 3.68
CA GLY A 38 -4.06 5.57 2.51
C GLY A 38 -2.96 4.51 2.65
N LEU A 39 -1.78 4.92 3.11
CA LEU A 39 -0.65 4.03 3.38
C LEU A 39 -1.01 2.99 4.44
N GLY A 40 -1.73 3.36 5.49
CA GLY A 40 -2.20 2.46 6.54
C GLY A 40 -3.19 1.41 6.03
N ILE A 41 -4.13 1.80 5.16
CA ILE A 41 -5.07 0.86 4.52
C ILE A 41 -4.29 -0.14 3.64
N VAL A 42 -3.35 0.34 2.84
CA VAL A 42 -2.51 -0.54 2.00
C VAL A 42 -1.67 -1.48 2.87
N LEU A 43 -1.03 -0.96 3.92
CA LEU A 43 -0.23 -1.78 4.84
C LEU A 43 -1.08 -2.84 5.52
N PHE A 44 -2.30 -2.49 5.94
CA PHE A 44 -3.24 -3.44 6.54
C PHE A 44 -3.50 -4.62 5.59
N TRP A 45 -3.84 -4.34 4.33
CA TRP A 45 -4.05 -5.40 3.33
C TRP A 45 -2.78 -6.20 3.02
N VAL A 46 -1.61 -5.56 2.98
CA VAL A 46 -0.33 -6.27 2.81
C VAL A 46 -0.05 -7.21 3.98
N ILE A 47 -0.34 -6.79 5.21
CA ILE A 47 -0.22 -7.63 6.40
C ILE A 47 -1.20 -8.79 6.33
N CYS A 48 -2.47 -8.55 5.96
CA CYS A 48 -3.44 -9.62 5.75
C CYS A 48 -2.99 -10.60 4.65
N ALA A 49 -2.37 -10.14 3.57
CA ALA A 49 -1.87 -11.04 2.52
C ALA A 49 -0.65 -11.86 2.97
N LEU A 50 0.26 -11.27 3.76
CA LEU A 50 1.48 -11.96 4.21
C LEU A 50 1.24 -12.89 5.41
N PHE A 51 0.32 -12.52 6.30
CA PHE A 51 0.05 -13.24 7.55
C PHE A 51 -1.37 -13.82 7.58
N GLY A 52 -2.14 -13.76 6.49
CA GLY A 52 -3.53 -14.19 6.42
C GLY A 52 -3.69 -15.64 6.83
N GLU A 53 -2.80 -16.52 6.36
CA GLU A 53 -2.78 -17.93 6.76
C GLU A 53 -2.60 -18.13 8.28
N HIS A 54 -2.02 -17.16 9.00
CA HIS A 54 -1.86 -17.21 10.45
C HIS A 54 -3.01 -16.54 11.22
N PHE A 55 -3.76 -15.64 10.57
CA PHE A 55 -4.93 -14.95 11.15
C PHE A 55 -6.24 -15.71 10.92
N VAL A 56 -6.26 -16.61 9.95
CA VAL A 56 -7.45 -17.37 9.61
C VAL A 56 -7.55 -18.63 10.49
N PRO A 57 -8.70 -18.88 11.16
CA PRO A 57 -8.87 -20.02 12.07
C PRO A 57 -8.97 -21.39 11.37
N TYR A 58 -9.24 -21.44 10.06
CA TYR A 58 -9.46 -22.67 9.29
C TYR A 58 -8.62 -22.69 8.00
N ASP A 59 -8.20 -23.88 7.59
CA ASP A 59 -7.45 -24.06 6.34
C ASP A 59 -8.35 -23.68 5.13
N PRO A 60 -7.99 -22.66 4.33
CA PRO A 60 -8.80 -22.18 3.21
C PRO A 60 -8.95 -23.24 2.09
N LEU A 61 -8.14 -24.29 2.10
CA LEU A 61 -8.16 -25.39 1.13
C LEU A 61 -8.65 -26.71 1.72
N ALA A 62 -9.01 -26.77 3.00
CA ALA A 62 -9.60 -27.98 3.58
C ALA A 62 -11.05 -28.15 3.12
N ASP A 63 -11.33 -29.31 2.52
CA ASP A 63 -12.67 -29.67 2.08
C ASP A 63 -13.45 -30.30 3.23
N ASP A 64 -14.62 -29.75 3.56
CA ASP A 64 -15.56 -30.30 4.55
C ASP A 64 -16.94 -30.49 3.93
N ILE A 65 -17.08 -31.57 3.15
CA ILE A 65 -18.31 -31.89 2.42
C ILE A 65 -19.53 -32.04 3.36
N ILE A 66 -19.31 -32.40 4.63
CA ILE A 66 -20.39 -32.55 5.62
C ILE A 66 -21.01 -31.19 5.94
N ASN A 67 -20.20 -30.13 5.94
CA ASN A 67 -20.61 -28.75 6.21
C ASN A 67 -20.72 -27.91 4.92
N ALA A 68 -20.97 -28.51 3.76
CA ALA A 68 -21.18 -27.76 2.51
C ALA A 68 -22.46 -26.91 2.54
N LEU A 69 -22.41 -25.70 1.95
CA LEU A 69 -23.53 -24.74 1.96
C LEU A 69 -24.03 -24.37 3.37
N ALA A 70 -23.16 -24.43 4.38
CA ALA A 70 -23.51 -24.04 5.72
C ALA A 70 -23.79 -22.52 5.77
N PRO A 71 -24.88 -22.10 6.43
CA PRO A 71 -25.18 -20.68 6.59
C PRO A 71 -24.14 -20.00 7.51
N PRO A 72 -24.06 -18.65 7.51
CA PRO A 72 -23.16 -17.91 8.38
C PRO A 72 -23.35 -18.26 9.85
N SER A 73 -22.27 -18.58 10.55
CA SER A 73 -22.24 -18.98 11.95
C SER A 73 -21.01 -18.42 12.68
N ALA A 74 -20.95 -18.58 14.01
CA ALA A 74 -19.77 -18.19 14.78
C ALA A 74 -18.51 -19.00 14.40
N GLU A 75 -18.70 -20.20 13.85
CA GLU A 75 -17.62 -21.06 13.32
C GLU A 75 -17.26 -20.64 11.90
N HIS A 76 -18.25 -20.35 11.04
CA HIS A 76 -18.05 -19.89 9.67
C HIS A 76 -18.65 -18.51 9.48
N TRP A 77 -17.87 -17.45 9.69
CA TRP A 77 -18.40 -16.07 9.75
C TRP A 77 -19.17 -15.67 8.48
N PHE A 78 -18.74 -16.16 7.32
CA PHE A 78 -19.42 -15.96 6.04
C PHE A 78 -20.08 -17.23 5.48
N GLY A 79 -20.12 -18.32 6.25
CA GLY A 79 -20.57 -19.63 5.79
C GLY A 79 -19.53 -20.38 4.95
N THR A 80 -19.96 -21.47 4.32
CA THR A 80 -19.11 -22.35 3.51
C THR A 80 -19.55 -22.43 2.05
N ASP A 81 -18.63 -22.78 1.15
CA ASP A 81 -18.87 -22.98 -0.29
C ASP A 81 -19.46 -24.37 -0.60
N GLN A 82 -19.67 -24.71 -1.88
CA GLN A 82 -20.22 -25.97 -2.39
C GLN A 82 -19.48 -27.23 -1.94
N ILE A 83 -18.22 -27.08 -1.51
CA ILE A 83 -17.39 -28.18 -1.03
C ILE A 83 -16.98 -28.01 0.45
N GLY A 84 -17.64 -27.10 1.19
CA GLY A 84 -17.42 -26.93 2.63
C GLY A 84 -16.29 -26.01 3.04
N ARG A 85 -15.59 -25.40 2.09
CA ARG A 85 -14.52 -24.44 2.40
C ARG A 85 -15.08 -23.17 3.03
N ASP A 86 -14.40 -22.67 4.05
CA ASP A 86 -14.76 -21.42 4.73
C ASP A 86 -14.58 -20.21 3.80
N VAL A 87 -15.66 -19.45 3.59
CA VAL A 87 -15.67 -18.32 2.64
C VAL A 87 -14.89 -17.11 3.19
N PHE A 88 -14.88 -16.91 4.51
CA PHE A 88 -14.17 -15.81 5.15
C PHE A 88 -12.66 -15.96 4.99
N SER A 89 -12.18 -17.17 5.20
CA SER A 89 -10.78 -17.61 5.02
C SER A 89 -10.27 -17.31 3.61
N ARG A 90 -11.10 -17.58 2.59
CA ARG A 90 -10.78 -17.35 1.16
C ARG A 90 -10.89 -15.90 0.70
N VAL A 91 -11.49 -15.02 1.50
CA VAL A 91 -11.53 -13.57 1.21
C VAL A 91 -10.30 -12.88 1.82
N ILE A 92 -9.79 -13.40 2.93
CA ILE A 92 -8.62 -12.85 3.62
C ILE A 92 -7.30 -13.28 2.97
N VAL A 93 -7.24 -14.53 2.49
CA VAL A 93 -6.10 -15.12 1.78
C VAL A 93 -6.36 -15.08 0.27
#